data_AF-A0A963NZ48-F1
#
_entry.id   AF-A0A963NZ48-F1
#
_cell.length_a   1.000
_cell.length_b   1.000
_cell.length_c   1.000
_cell.angle_alpha   90.00
_cell.angle_beta   90.00
_cell.angle_gamma   90.00
#
_symmetry.space_group_name_H-M   'P 1'
#
loop_
_entity.id
_entity.type
_entity.pdbx_description
1 polymer ?
#
loop_
_entity_poly.entity_id
_entity_poly.type
_entity_poly.pdbx_seq_one_letter_code
_entity_poly.pdbx_strand_id
1 'polypeptide(L)'
;MNVINNSTLLVRRISDLQRRRDILVERQDQLRRTLPEWAFAPLQLAGMSSAEIRGMMQEMSRVESDAGLDAIERELEQLDQRIEELENDLLATPARSLDSIHAVLELALGRVRGQTSKDPNDLFYDYGDARVLSFLERAADDMRSLLQEAHREAV
;
A
#
# COMPACT_ATOMS: atom_id res chain seq x y z
N MET A 1 17.84 5.03 -13.66
CA MET A 1 16.97 4.02 -13.03
C MET A 1 17.90 2.98 -12.40
N ASN A 2 18.02 2.95 -11.07
CA ASN A 2 18.88 1.95 -10.40
C ASN A 2 18.13 0.62 -10.41
N VAL A 3 18.58 -0.31 -11.26
CA VAL A 3 18.04 -1.68 -11.28
C VAL A 3 18.54 -2.38 -10.02
N ILE A 4 17.62 -2.72 -9.12
CA ILE A 4 17.95 -3.44 -7.89
C ILE A 4 17.98 -4.93 -8.25
N ASN A 5 19.18 -5.50 -8.44
CA ASN A 5 19.36 -6.92 -8.79
C ASN A 5 19.33 -7.87 -7.57
N ASN A 6 18.65 -7.48 -6.48
CA ASN A 6 18.63 -8.24 -5.24
C ASN A 6 17.19 -8.30 -4.71
N SER A 7 16.64 -9.52 -4.64
CA SER A 7 15.28 -9.78 -4.19
C SER A 7 15.01 -9.28 -2.76
N THR A 8 15.99 -9.34 -1.85
CA THR A 8 15.83 -8.83 -0.47
C THR A 8 15.67 -7.31 -0.45
N LEU A 9 16.46 -6.60 -1.28
CA LEU A 9 16.36 -5.14 -1.40
C LEU A 9 15.06 -4.71 -2.11
N LEU A 10 14.62 -5.48 -3.10
CA LEU A 10 13.33 -5.28 -3.77
C LEU A 10 12.17 -5.44 -2.78
N VAL A 11 12.14 -6.54 -2.02
CA VAL A 11 11.12 -6.79 -0.99
C VAL A 11 11.09 -5.64 0.03
N ARG A 12 12.25 -5.25 0.57
CA ARG A 12 12.31 -4.14 1.53
C ARG A 12 11.74 -2.85 0.94
N ARG A 13 12.08 -2.55 -0.32
CA ARG A 13 11.59 -1.35 -0.99
C ARG A 13 10.09 -1.40 -1.23
N ILE A 14 9.54 -2.54 -1.58
CA ILE A 14 8.10 -2.76 -1.72
C ILE A 14 7.40 -2.52 -0.38
N SER A 15 7.89 -3.12 0.72
CA SER A 15 7.33 -2.93 2.06
C SER A 15 7.35 -1.46 2.51
N ASP A 16 8.41 -0.71 2.20
CA ASP A 16 8.49 0.72 2.51
C ASP A 16 7.42 1.53 1.76
N LEU A 17 7.14 1.19 0.49
CA LEU A 17 6.11 1.86 -0.31
C LEU A 17 4.70 1.49 0.17
N GLN A 18 4.46 0.22 0.51
CA GLN A 18 3.20 -0.24 1.10
C GLN A 18 2.90 0.52 2.41
N ARG A 19 3.89 0.66 3.29
CA ARG A 19 3.73 1.44 4.52
C ARG A 19 3.35 2.90 4.26
N ARG A 20 3.93 3.52 3.22
CA ARG A 20 3.58 4.90 2.83
C ARG A 20 2.15 4.98 2.30
N ARG A 21 1.74 4.01 1.49
CA ARG A 21 0.38 3.89 0.98
C ARG A 21 -0.62 3.81 2.13
N ASP A 22 -0.37 2.98 3.14
CA ASP A 22 -1.26 2.82 4.30
C ASP A 22 -1.45 4.14 5.07
N ILE A 23 -0.38 4.91 5.25
CA ILE A 23 -0.43 6.24 5.89
C ILE A 23 -1.31 7.21 5.08
N LEU A 24 -1.21 7.18 3.75
CA LEU A 24 -2.04 8.03 2.88
C LEU A 24 -3.51 7.62 2.90
N VAL A 25 -3.81 6.32 2.91
CA VAL A 25 -5.17 5.81 3.06
C VAL A 25 -5.78 6.26 4.39
N GLU A 26 -5.02 6.15 5.49
CA GLU A 26 -5.46 6.64 6.81
C GLU A 26 -5.73 8.15 6.78
N ARG A 27 -4.85 8.93 6.13
CA ARG A 27 -5.05 10.38 5.96
C ARG A 27 -6.27 10.71 5.10
N GLN A 28 -6.54 9.93 4.05
CA GLN A 28 -7.73 10.06 3.22
C GLN A 28 -9.00 9.83 4.05
N ASP A 29 -9.02 8.78 4.88
CA ASP A 29 -10.13 8.46 5.78
C ASP A 29 -10.33 9.55 6.85
N GLN A 30 -9.23 10.13 7.36
CA GLN A 30 -9.31 11.28 8.27
C GLN A 30 -9.91 12.53 7.60
N LEU A 31 -9.49 12.88 6.38
CA LEU A 31 -10.06 14.01 5.62
C LEU A 31 -11.55 13.79 5.32
N ARG A 32 -11.95 12.55 5.02
CA ARG A 32 -13.36 12.18 4.86
C ARG A 32 -14.17 12.31 6.16
N ARG A 33 -13.51 12.33 7.33
CA ARG A 33 -14.14 12.34 8.66
C ARG A 33 -14.15 13.70 9.36
N THR A 34 -13.55 14.76 8.81
CA THR A 34 -13.39 16.04 9.53
C THR A 34 -14.10 17.23 8.92
N LEU A 35 -14.90 17.89 9.76
CA LEU A 35 -14.91 19.35 9.91
C LEU A 35 -14.96 19.67 11.42
N PRO A 36 -13.89 20.26 12.02
CA PRO A 36 -13.86 20.52 13.46
C PRO A 36 -14.61 21.80 13.91
N GLU A 37 -15.20 21.76 15.11
CA GLU A 37 -15.94 22.87 15.73
C GLU A 37 -15.08 24.08 16.17
N TRP A 38 -13.75 23.95 16.24
CA TRP A 38 -12.87 25.03 16.74
C TRP A 38 -12.73 26.21 15.77
N ALA A 39 -13.10 26.04 14.49
CA ALA A 39 -13.08 27.12 13.49
C ALA A 39 -14.24 28.14 13.64
N PHE A 40 -15.21 27.87 14.51
CA PHE A 40 -16.42 28.69 14.67
C PHE A 40 -16.21 29.94 15.53
N ALA A 41 -15.34 29.87 16.56
CA ALA A 41 -15.21 30.93 17.56
C ALA A 41 -14.69 32.28 17.00
N PRO A 42 -13.67 32.31 16.11
CA PRO A 42 -13.21 33.58 15.54
C PRO A 42 -14.22 34.24 14.59
N LEU A 43 -15.01 33.44 13.86
CA LEU A 43 -15.96 33.94 12.87
C LEU A 43 -17.23 34.52 13.53
N GLN A 44 -17.64 33.95 14.67
CA GLN A 44 -18.71 34.52 15.49
C GLN A 44 -18.30 35.88 16.08
N LEU A 45 -17.03 36.04 16.48
CA LEU A 45 -16.49 37.32 16.98
C LEU A 45 -16.43 38.40 15.88
N ALA A 46 -16.34 38.01 14.60
CA ALA A 46 -16.40 38.91 13.45
C ALA A 46 -17.84 39.32 13.06
N GLY A 47 -18.86 38.88 13.79
CA GLY A 47 -20.25 39.24 13.57
C GLY A 47 -21.00 38.38 12.55
N MET A 48 -20.41 37.26 12.10
CA MET A 48 -21.09 36.32 11.22
C MET A 48 -22.09 35.45 11.99
N SER A 49 -23.27 35.22 11.42
CA SER A 49 -24.24 34.31 12.02
C SER A 49 -23.75 32.86 11.94
N SER A 50 -24.19 32.03 12.89
CA SER A 50 -23.85 30.60 12.87
C SER A 50 -24.32 29.88 11.60
N ALA A 51 -25.34 30.40 10.89
CA ALA A 51 -25.80 29.85 9.61
C ALA A 51 -24.87 30.23 8.45
N GLU A 52 -24.42 31.48 8.38
CA GLU A 52 -23.45 31.95 7.37
C GLU A 52 -22.09 31.26 7.53
N ILE A 53 -21.63 31.11 8.78
CA ILE A 53 -20.40 30.38 9.09
C ILE A 53 -20.50 28.93 8.61
N ARG A 54 -21.62 28.25 8.89
CA ARG A 54 -21.82 26.86 8.46
C ARG A 54 -21.89 26.70 6.94
N GLY A 55 -22.59 27.59 6.24
CA GLY A 55 -22.69 27.54 4.78
C GLY A 55 -21.35 27.78 4.10
N MET A 56 -20.65 28.84 4.51
CA MET A 56 -19.36 29.21 3.94
C MET A 56 -18.26 28.17 4.26
N MET A 57 -18.26 27.62 5.48
CA MET A 57 -17.36 26.53 5.84
C MET A 57 -17.71 25.22 5.14
N GLN A 58 -18.98 24.91 4.90
CA GLN A 58 -19.34 23.71 4.14
C GLN A 58 -18.85 23.79 2.69
N GLU A 59 -18.93 24.96 2.06
CA GLU A 59 -18.43 25.15 0.70
C GLU A 59 -16.89 25.15 0.66
N MET A 60 -16.24 25.91 1.55
CA MET A 60 -14.78 26.01 1.58
C MET A 60 -14.13 24.68 2.02
N SER A 61 -14.71 24.00 3.01
CA SER A 61 -14.26 22.68 3.44
C SER A 61 -14.50 21.60 2.39
N ARG A 62 -15.57 21.68 1.58
CA ARG A 62 -15.75 20.75 0.46
C ARG A 62 -14.67 20.96 -0.58
N VAL A 63 -14.41 22.20 -0.98
CA VAL A 63 -13.38 22.51 -1.97
C VAL A 63 -11.97 22.14 -1.48
N GLU A 64 -11.64 22.43 -0.21
CA GLU A 64 -10.34 22.07 0.37
C GLU A 64 -10.20 20.56 0.61
N SER A 65 -11.28 19.88 1.02
CA SER A 65 -11.27 18.41 1.18
C SER A 65 -11.16 17.74 -0.17
N ASP A 66 -11.92 18.17 -1.19
CA ASP A 66 -11.86 17.61 -2.54
C ASP A 66 -10.47 17.83 -3.15
N ALA A 67 -9.89 19.02 -3.04
CA ALA A 67 -8.53 19.28 -3.51
C ALA A 67 -7.47 18.45 -2.76
N GLY A 68 -7.66 18.24 -1.45
CA GLY A 68 -6.80 17.40 -0.63
C GLY A 68 -6.94 15.90 -0.95
N LEU A 69 -8.16 15.44 -1.22
CA LEU A 69 -8.48 14.07 -1.63
C LEU A 69 -7.90 13.79 -3.03
N ASP A 70 -8.07 14.71 -3.99
CA ASP A 70 -7.49 14.60 -5.34
C ASP A 70 -5.96 14.50 -5.32
N ALA A 71 -5.31 15.18 -4.37
CA ALA A 71 -3.86 15.09 -4.20
C ALA A 71 -3.44 13.72 -3.63
N ILE A 72 -4.17 13.23 -2.63
CA ILE A 72 -3.91 11.91 -2.04
C ILE A 72 -4.17 10.79 -3.06
N GLU A 73 -5.25 10.89 -3.85
CA GLU A 73 -5.58 9.90 -4.87
C GLU A 73 -4.49 9.78 -5.93
N ARG A 74 -3.99 10.92 -6.44
CA ARG A 74 -2.84 10.92 -7.37
C ARG A 74 -1.57 10.32 -6.76
N GLU A 75 -1.32 10.56 -5.47
CA GLU A 75 -0.15 9.99 -4.79
C GLU A 75 -0.32 8.47 -4.56
N LEU A 76 -1.52 8.02 -4.23
CA LEU A 76 -1.86 6.59 -4.11
C LEU A 76 -1.68 5.86 -5.45
N GLU A 77 -2.17 6.43 -6.55
CA GLU A 77 -1.99 5.87 -7.90
C GLU A 77 -0.50 5.72 -8.26
N GLN A 78 0.31 6.73 -7.96
CA GLN A 78 1.76 6.69 -8.22
C GLN A 78 2.47 5.64 -7.36
N LEU A 79 2.08 5.50 -6.09
CA LEU A 79 2.62 4.46 -5.22
C LEU A 79 2.23 3.07 -5.71
N ASP A 80 0.97 2.88 -6.13
CA ASP A 80 0.46 1.60 -6.62
C ASP A 80 1.19 1.17 -7.90
N GLN A 81 1.37 2.09 -8.85
CA GLN A 81 2.16 1.83 -10.06
C GLN A 81 3.61 1.47 -9.70
N ARG A 82 4.21 2.18 -8.74
CA ARG A 82 5.60 1.94 -8.33
C ARG A 82 5.78 0.62 -7.61
N ILE A 83 4.80 0.22 -6.80
CA ILE A 83 4.76 -1.09 -6.15
C ILE A 83 4.68 -2.17 -7.23
N GLU A 84 3.77 -2.03 -8.19
CA GLU A 84 3.60 -3.01 -9.27
C GLU A 84 4.88 -3.21 -10.10
N GLU A 85 5.57 -2.11 -10.46
CA GLU A 85 6.86 -2.18 -11.16
C GLU A 85 7.89 -3.01 -10.38
N LEU A 86 8.06 -2.73 -9.08
CA LEU A 86 9.03 -3.44 -8.24
C LEU A 86 8.66 -4.90 -8.01
N GLU A 87 7.37 -5.22 -8.01
CA GLU A 87 6.88 -6.59 -7.93
C GLU A 87 7.16 -7.37 -9.20
N ASN A 88 7.01 -6.74 -10.37
CA ASN A 88 7.42 -7.33 -11.64
C ASN A 88 8.93 -7.57 -11.67
N ASP A 89 9.74 -6.60 -11.20
CA ASP A 89 11.19 -6.77 -11.06
C ASP A 89 11.54 -7.91 -10.11
N LEU A 90 10.79 -8.07 -9.01
CA LEU A 90 10.99 -9.15 -8.05
C LEU A 90 10.69 -10.53 -8.66
N LEU A 91 9.60 -10.66 -9.42
CA LEU A 91 9.27 -11.90 -10.12
C LEU A 91 10.34 -12.25 -11.17
N ALA A 92 10.94 -11.24 -11.82
CA ALA A 92 12.02 -11.44 -12.78
C ALA A 92 13.38 -11.78 -12.13
N THR A 93 13.58 -11.43 -10.85
CA THR A 93 14.88 -11.56 -10.16
C THR A 93 14.96 -12.86 -9.34
N PRO A 94 15.88 -13.80 -9.65
CA PRO A 94 15.98 -15.04 -8.89
C PRO A 94 16.52 -14.82 -7.49
N ALA A 95 15.91 -15.45 -6.49
CA ALA A 95 16.42 -15.49 -5.14
C ALA A 95 17.56 -16.54 -5.04
N ARG A 96 18.75 -16.12 -4.60
CA ARG A 96 19.95 -16.97 -4.56
C ARG A 96 20.33 -17.43 -3.15
N SER A 97 19.49 -17.16 -2.17
CA SER A 97 19.70 -17.58 -0.78
C SER A 97 18.36 -17.85 -0.09
N LEU A 98 18.39 -18.68 0.95
CA LEU A 98 17.20 -18.94 1.78
C LEU A 98 16.64 -17.65 2.40
N ASP A 99 17.49 -16.71 2.83
CA ASP A 99 17.05 -15.42 3.35
C ASP A 99 16.25 -14.62 2.31
N SER A 100 16.72 -14.66 1.06
CA SER A 100 16.07 -13.94 -0.03
C SER A 100 14.74 -14.58 -0.46
N ILE A 101 14.66 -15.91 -0.40
CA ILE A 101 13.41 -16.67 -0.59
C ILE A 101 12.43 -16.37 0.55
N HIS A 102 12.92 -16.39 1.79
CA HIS A 102 12.12 -16.08 2.97
C HIS A 102 11.53 -14.66 2.87
N ALA A 103 12.31 -13.68 2.40
CA ALA A 103 11.81 -12.33 2.17
C ALA A 103 10.65 -12.29 1.15
N VAL A 104 10.72 -13.05 0.06
CA VAL A 104 9.62 -13.16 -0.93
C VAL A 104 8.38 -13.81 -0.31
N LEU A 105 8.57 -14.85 0.51
CA LEU A 105 7.47 -15.52 1.21
C LEU A 105 6.79 -14.61 2.23
N GLU A 106 7.56 -13.81 2.99
CA GLU A 106 7.01 -12.82 3.92
C GLU A 106 6.20 -11.74 3.19
N LEU A 107 6.66 -11.31 2.00
CA LEU A 107 5.88 -10.38 1.16
C LEU A 107 4.55 -10.99 0.72
N ALA A 108 4.56 -12.23 0.24
CA ALA A 108 3.36 -12.96 -0.16
C ALA A 108 2.39 -13.13 1.03
N LEU A 109 2.91 -13.49 2.20
CA LEU A 109 2.13 -13.63 3.43
C LEU A 109 1.53 -12.30 3.89
N GLY A 110 2.29 -11.21 3.85
CA GLY A 110 1.82 -9.87 4.16
C GLY A 110 0.65 -9.46 3.28
N ARG A 111 0.72 -9.77 1.98
CA ARG A 111 -0.37 -9.53 1.02
C ARG A 111 -1.63 -10.33 1.34
N VAL A 112 -1.50 -11.64 1.59
CA VAL A 112 -2.65 -12.48 1.98
C VAL A 112 -3.32 -11.92 3.23
N ARG A 113 -2.54 -11.55 4.25
CA ARG A 113 -3.07 -10.97 5.49
C ARG A 113 -3.76 -9.63 5.27
N GLY A 114 -3.27 -8.81 4.34
CA GLY A 114 -3.88 -7.53 3.97
C GLY A 114 -5.17 -7.69 3.17
N GLN A 115 -5.30 -8.77 2.40
CA GLN A 115 -6.49 -9.09 1.60
C GLN A 115 -7.57 -9.85 2.38
N THR A 116 -7.18 -10.53 3.47
CA THR A 116 -8.14 -11.23 4.33
C THR A 116 -8.99 -10.19 5.07
N SER A 117 -10.25 -10.03 4.67
CA SER A 117 -11.18 -9.17 5.39
C SER A 117 -11.30 -9.64 6.85
N LYS A 118 -11.25 -8.69 7.79
CA LYS A 118 -11.50 -8.95 9.21
C LYS A 118 -13.01 -9.02 9.51
N ASP A 119 -13.86 -8.68 8.55
CA ASP A 119 -15.31 -8.75 8.66
C ASP A 119 -15.83 -10.05 8.02
N PRO A 120 -16.39 -10.98 8.81
CA PRO A 120 -16.96 -12.24 8.30
C PRO A 120 -18.13 -12.06 7.32
N ASN A 121 -18.72 -10.87 7.22
CA ASN A 121 -19.88 -10.59 6.37
C ASN A 121 -19.52 -9.90 5.04
N ASP A 122 -18.24 -9.62 4.80
CA ASP A 122 -17.78 -8.97 3.58
C ASP A 122 -17.66 -10.00 2.43
N LEU A 123 -18.77 -10.16 1.70
CA LEU A 123 -18.96 -11.18 0.65
C LEU A 123 -18.29 -10.82 -0.69
N PHE A 124 -17.64 -9.66 -0.81
CA PHE A 124 -16.91 -9.25 -2.03
C PHE A 124 -15.44 -9.69 -1.95
N TYR A 125 -15.22 -11.00 -1.85
CA TYR A 125 -13.90 -11.61 -2.05
C TYR A 125 -13.64 -11.72 -3.54
N ASP A 126 -13.03 -10.69 -4.13
CA ASP A 126 -12.48 -10.87 -5.46
C ASP A 126 -11.29 -9.93 -5.71
N TYR A 127 -10.23 -10.52 -6.29
CA TYR A 127 -9.03 -9.90 -6.86
C TYR A 127 -7.87 -9.50 -5.92
N GLY A 128 -7.04 -10.49 -5.64
CA GLY A 128 -5.68 -10.32 -5.09
C GLY A 128 -4.77 -11.55 -5.24
N ASP A 129 -5.36 -12.72 -5.48
CA ASP A 129 -4.72 -14.03 -5.35
C ASP A 129 -3.66 -14.33 -6.40
N ALA A 130 -3.84 -13.87 -7.64
CA ALA A 130 -2.91 -14.19 -8.73
C ALA A 130 -1.48 -13.73 -8.42
N ARG A 131 -1.33 -12.55 -7.80
CA ARG A 131 0.00 -12.02 -7.47
C ARG A 131 0.66 -12.76 -6.31
N VAL A 132 -0.12 -13.13 -5.30
CA VAL A 132 0.35 -13.98 -4.19
C VAL A 132 0.84 -15.31 -4.74
N LEU A 133 0.04 -15.95 -5.61
CA LEU A 133 0.42 -17.20 -6.26
C LEU A 133 1.72 -17.06 -7.04
N SER A 134 1.90 -16.00 -7.83
CA SER A 134 3.16 -15.77 -8.56
C SER A 134 4.38 -15.66 -7.64
N PHE A 135 4.25 -15.00 -6.46
CA PHE A 135 5.34 -14.95 -5.49
C PHE A 135 5.65 -16.31 -4.87
N LEU A 136 4.61 -17.10 -4.55
CA LEU A 136 4.77 -18.44 -4.00
C LEU A 136 5.41 -19.40 -5.02
N GLU A 137 4.98 -19.36 -6.27
CA GLU A 137 5.57 -20.13 -7.37
C GLU A 137 7.03 -19.77 -7.57
N ARG A 138 7.34 -18.47 -7.58
CA ARG A 138 8.73 -17.99 -7.69
C ARG A 138 9.59 -18.51 -6.54
N ALA A 139 9.12 -18.37 -5.30
CA ALA A 139 9.84 -18.87 -4.13
C ALA A 139 10.05 -20.39 -4.20
N ALA A 140 9.06 -21.14 -4.69
CA ALA A 140 9.16 -22.59 -4.86
C ALA A 140 10.21 -22.99 -5.90
N ASP A 141 10.27 -22.28 -7.03
CA ASP A 141 11.27 -22.53 -8.08
C ASP A 141 12.69 -22.18 -7.63
N ASP A 142 12.85 -21.08 -6.88
CA ASP A 142 14.13 -20.69 -6.30
C ASP A 142 14.61 -21.70 -5.25
N MET A 143 13.71 -22.20 -4.37
CA MET A 143 14.03 -23.28 -3.43
C MET A 143 14.45 -24.57 -4.13
N ARG A 144 13.72 -24.97 -5.18
CA ARG A 144 14.05 -26.16 -5.97
C ARG A 144 15.43 -26.03 -6.60
N SER A 145 15.77 -24.84 -7.11
CA SER A 145 17.08 -24.56 -7.69
C SER A 145 18.21 -24.69 -6.66
N LEU A 146 18.05 -24.13 -5.47
CA LEU A 146 19.03 -24.27 -4.38
C LEU A 146 19.21 -25.72 -3.93
N LEU A 147 18.12 -26.48 -3.80
CA LEU A 147 18.20 -27.89 -3.42
C LEU A 147 18.92 -28.74 -4.47
N GLN A 148 18.70 -28.47 -5.76
CA GLN A 148 19.40 -29.15 -6.85
C GLN A 148 20.89 -28.79 -6.92
N GLU A 149 21.26 -27.56 -6.57
CA GLU A 149 22.65 -27.15 -6.46
C GLU A 149 23.34 -27.84 -5.28
N ALA A 150 22.74 -27.81 -4.10
CA ALA A 150 23.25 -28.50 -2.91
C ALA A 150 23.39 -30.03 -3.13
N HIS A 151 22.45 -30.65 -3.84
CA HIS A 151 22.55 -32.07 -4.17
C HIS A 151 23.71 -32.38 -5.12
N ARG A 152 23.97 -31.50 -6.11
CA ARG A 152 25.11 -31.65 -7.02
C ARG A 152 26.45 -31.48 -6.32
N GLU A 153 26.53 -30.64 -5.29
CA GLU A 153 27.76 -30.47 -4.49
C GLU A 153 28.02 -31.64 -3.54
N ALA A 154 27.00 -32.42 -3.19
CA ALA A 154 27.10 -33.55 -2.27
C ALA A 154 27.42 -34.89 -2.94
N VAL A 155 27.33 -34.99 -4.28
CA VAL A 155 27.60 -36.19 -5.10
C VAL A 155 28.95 -36.06 -5.78
#